data_AF-A0A661L3B5-F1
#
_entry.id   AF-A0A661L3B5-F1
#
_cell.length_a   1.000
_cell.length_b   1.000
_cell.length_c   1.000
_cell.angle_alpha   90.00
_cell.angle_beta   90.00
_cell.angle_gamma   90.00
#
_symmetry.space_group_name_H-M   'P 1'
#
loop_
_entity.id
_entity.type
_entity.pdbx_description
1 polymer ?
#
loop_
_entity_poly.entity_id
_entity_poly.type
_entity_poly.pdbx_seq_one_letter_code
_entity_poly.pdbx_strand_id
1 'polypeptide(L)' 'MKISISIPDSVFQTAERVAKRLHISRSQLYSEAVSAYVRRHSEESITATLDEIYKDEHSALDRVIEKLQFASLPAEDWE' A
#
# COMPACT_ATOMS: atom_id res chain seq x y z
N MET A 1 -15.49 1.15 -15.94
CA MET A 1 -14.93 1.74 -17.18
C MET A 1 -14.30 0.65 -18.03
N LYS A 2 -14.27 0.78 -19.36
CA LYS A 2 -13.55 -0.15 -20.25
C LYS A 2 -12.41 0.62 -20.93
N ILE A 3 -11.21 0.07 -20.86
CA ILE A 3 -10.01 0.64 -21.47
C ILE A 3 -9.25 -0.50 -22.16
N SER A 4 -8.57 -0.19 -23.27
CA SER A 4 -7.67 -1.13 -23.94
C SER A 4 -6.23 -0.78 -23.57
N ILE A 5 -5.49 -1.77 -23.08
CA ILE A 5 -4.08 -1.63 -22.72
C ILE A 5 -3.24 -2.57 -23.58
N SER A 6 -2.07 -2.10 -24.00
CA SER A 6 -1.07 -2.94 -24.67
C SER A 6 -0.13 -3.53 -23.63
N ILE A 7 0.08 -4.84 -23.67
CA ILE A 7 0.99 -5.56 -22.78
C ILE A 7 1.84 -6.55 -23.61
N PRO A 8 3.04 -6.94 -23.15
CA PRO A 8 3.82 -7.96 -23.83
C PRO A 8 3.09 -9.30 -23.92
N ASP A 9 3.25 -10.03 -25.02
CA ASP A 9 2.62 -11.34 -25.25
C ASP A 9 2.93 -12.36 -24.14
N SER A 10 4.16 -12.34 -23.62
CA SER A 10 4.59 -13.22 -22.53
C SER A 10 3.78 -12.99 -21.25
N VAL A 11 3.42 -11.74 -20.96
CA VAL A 11 2.58 -11.35 -19.81
C VAL A 11 1.16 -11.83 -20.05
N PHE A 12 0.61 -11.57 -21.24
CA PHE A 12 -0.74 -12.00 -21.60
C PHE A 12 -0.89 -13.52 -21.48
N GLN A 13 0.02 -14.31 -22.05
CA GLN A 13 -0.04 -15.77 -21.99
C GLN A 13 0.04 -16.32 -20.55
N THR A 14 0.82 -15.66 -19.70
CA THR A 14 0.94 -16.04 -18.28
C THR A 14 -0.34 -15.70 -17.53
N ALA A 15 -0.90 -14.52 -17.76
CA ALA A 15 -2.18 -14.10 -17.20
C ALA A 15 -3.32 -15.06 -17.59
N GLU A 16 -3.39 -15.48 -18.86
CA GLU A 16 -4.39 -16.45 -19.32
C GLU A 16 -4.32 -17.79 -18.57
N ARG A 17 -3.11 -18.29 -18.33
CA ARG A 17 -2.91 -19.53 -17.56
C ARG A 17 -3.36 -19.38 -16.11
N VAL A 18 -3.09 -18.23 -15.50
CA VAL A 18 -3.50 -17.94 -14.12
C VAL A 18 -5.01 -17.80 -14.02
N ALA A 19 -5.65 -17.04 -14.92
CA ALA A 19 -7.10 -16.87 -14.96
C ALA A 19 -7.82 -18.21 -15.10
N LYS A 20 -7.34 -19.07 -16.01
CA LYS A 20 -7.87 -20.43 -16.17
C LYS A 20 -7.72 -21.27 -14.91
N ARG A 21 -6.52 -21.28 -14.30
CA ARG A 21 -6.26 -22.03 -13.06
C ARG A 21 -7.19 -21.59 -11.92
N LEU A 22 -7.42 -20.29 -11.81
CA LEU A 22 -8.27 -19.69 -10.78
C LEU A 22 -9.77 -19.71 -11.14
N HIS A 23 -10.14 -20.16 -12.34
CA HIS A 23 -11.53 -20.18 -12.83
C HIS A 23 -12.20 -18.79 -12.83
N ILE A 24 -11.41 -17.74 -13.10
CA ILE A 24 -11.90 -16.36 -13.18
C ILE A 24 -11.78 -15.77 -14.58
N SER A 25 -12.53 -14.71 -14.85
CA SER A 25 -12.43 -13.99 -16.12
C SER A 25 -11.10 -13.24 -16.23
N ARG A 26 -10.66 -13.01 -17.46
CA ARG A 26 -9.47 -12.20 -17.77
C ARG A 26 -9.59 -10.79 -17.19
N SER A 27 -10.74 -10.16 -17.39
CA SER A 27 -11.01 -8.81 -16.86
C SER A 27 -10.93 -8.79 -15.34
N GLN A 28 -11.45 -9.81 -14.66
CA GLN A 28 -11.36 -9.90 -13.20
C GLN A 28 -9.90 -10.04 -12.74
N LEU A 29 -9.11 -10.93 -13.36
CA LEU A 29 -7.69 -11.07 -13.04
C LEU A 29 -6.94 -9.73 -13.15
N TYR A 30 -7.11 -9.01 -14.26
CA TYR A 30 -6.45 -7.72 -14.46
C TYR A 30 -6.94 -6.66 -13.46
N SER A 31 -8.24 -6.60 -13.17
CA SER A 31 -8.80 -5.67 -12.19
C SER A 31 -8.26 -5.94 -10.78
N GLU A 32 -8.19 -7.20 -10.36
CA GLU A 32 -7.63 -7.58 -9.06
C GLU A 32 -6.13 -7.27 -8.97
N ALA A 33 -5.38 -7.56 -10.04
CA ALA A 33 -3.95 -7.25 -10.10
C ALA A 33 -3.68 -5.75 -9.96
N VAL A 34 -4.42 -4.91 -10.70
CA VAL A 34 -4.29 -3.45 -10.62
C VAL A 34 -4.67 -2.95 -9.23
N SER A 35 -5.77 -3.43 -8.65
CA SER A 35 -6.19 -3.06 -7.30
C SER A 35 -5.12 -3.42 -6.25
N ALA A 36 -4.56 -4.63 -6.33
CA ALA A 36 -3.50 -5.07 -5.42
C ALA A 36 -2.22 -4.25 -5.58
N TYR A 37 -1.85 -3.91 -6.81
CA TYR A 37 -0.68 -3.08 -7.09
C TYR A 37 -0.86 -1.67 -6.53
N VAL A 38 -2.00 -1.02 -6.80
CA VAL A 38 -2.32 0.31 -6.28
C VAL A 38 -2.30 0.31 -4.75
N ARG A 39 -2.98 -0.65 -4.10
CA ARG A 39 -2.99 -0.76 -2.63
C ARG A 39 -1.59 -0.92 -2.03
N ARG A 40 -0.72 -1.71 -2.68
CA ARG A 40 0.67 -1.88 -2.22
C ARG A 40 1.47 -0.58 -2.28
N HIS A 41 1.12 0.33 -3.18
CA HIS A 41 1.85 1.56 -3.46
C HIS A 41 1.14 2.82 -2.97
N SER A 42 -0.05 2.71 -2.37
CA SER A 42 -0.71 3.82 -1.68
C SER A 42 -0.10 3.99 -0.30
N GLU A 43 0.47 5.17 -0.01
CA GLU A 43 1.04 5.53 1.30
C GLU A 43 0.01 5.35 2.45
N GLU A 44 -1.27 5.57 2.17
CA GLU A 44 -2.39 5.29 3.07
C GLU A 44 -2.41 3.85 3.60
N SER A 45 -1.90 2.86 2.86
CA SER A 45 -1.90 1.47 3.31
C SER A 45 -0.98 1.24 4.49
N ILE A 46 0.15 1.96 4.59
CA ILE A 46 1.11 1.76 5.68
C ILE A 46 0.57 2.40 6.96
N THR A 47 0.15 3.67 6.87
CA THR A 47 -0.45 4.38 8.01
C THR A 47 -1.69 3.66 8.51
N ALA A 48 -2.63 3.27 7.63
CA ALA A 48 -3.82 2.54 8.05
C ALA A 48 -3.50 1.16 8.69
N THR A 49 -2.46 0.47 8.22
CA THR A 49 -2.03 -0.80 8.83
C THR A 49 -1.44 -0.57 10.22
N LEU A 50 -0.64 0.48 10.39
CA LEU A 50 -0.08 0.86 11.69
C LEU A 50 -1.18 1.34 12.65
N ASP A 51 -2.15 2.10 12.15
CA ASP A 51 -3.31 2.55 12.94
C ASP A 51 -4.12 1.36 13.47
N GLU A 52 -4.37 0.32 12.66
CA GLU A 52 -5.04 -0.90 13.15
C GLU A 52 -4.25 -1.61 14.26
N ILE A 53 -2.92 -1.67 14.17
CA ILE A 53 -2.07 -2.30 15.19
C ILE A 53 -2.09 -1.46 16.48
N TYR A 54 -1.91 -0.14 16.37
CA TYR A 54 -1.80 0.78 17.50
C TYR A 54 -3.15 1.20 18.10
N LYS A 55 -4.28 0.71 17.58
CA LYS A 55 -5.57 0.77 18.28
C LYS A 55 -5.53 0.00 19.59
N ASP A 56 -4.91 -1.17 19.58
CA ASP A 56 -4.86 -2.08 20.72
C ASP A 56 -3.50 -2.03 21.44
N GLU A 57 -2.43 -1.73 20.71
CA GLU A 57 -1.06 -1.62 21.25
C GLU A 57 -0.69 -0.18 21.61
N HIS A 58 -0.18 0.04 22.84
CA HIS A 58 0.23 1.37 23.27
C HIS A 58 1.59 1.75 22.67
N SER A 59 1.62 2.79 21.83
CA SER A 59 2.84 3.25 21.11
C SER A 59 3.43 4.56 21.63
N ALA A 60 2.89 5.09 22.72
CA ALA A 60 3.36 6.33 23.30
C ALA A 60 4.82 6.19 23.75
N LEU A 61 5.66 7.16 23.39
CA LEU A 61 7.00 7.28 23.94
C LEU A 61 6.93 7.61 25.43
N ASP A 62 7.93 7.16 26.18
CA ASP A 62 8.12 7.66 27.54
C ASP A 62 8.24 9.19 27.50
N ARG A 63 7.51 9.87 28.39
CA ARG A 63 7.39 11.33 28.42
C ARG A 63 8.74 12.04 28.56
N VAL A 64 9.74 11.42 29.18
CA VAL A 64 11.09 11.98 29.29
C VAL A 64 11.81 11.90 27.95
N ILE A 65 11.68 10.76 27.25
CA ILE A 65 12.29 10.54 25.94
C ILE A 65 11.66 11.47 24.88
N GLU A 66 10.33 11.59 24.88
CA GLU A 66 9.59 12.51 24.00
C GLU A 66 10.10 13.95 24.13
N LYS A 67 10.27 14.44 25.37
CA LYS A 67 10.78 15.79 25.64
C LYS A 67 12.22 15.98 25.18
N LEU A 68 13.08 14.98 25.42
CA LEU A 68 14.48 15.03 24.99
C LEU A 68 14.60 15.03 23.47
N GLN A 69 13.78 14.24 22.77
CA GLN A 69 13.73 14.23 21.31
C GLN A 69 13.29 15.59 20.77
N PHE A 70 12.20 16.16 21.32
CA PHE A 70 11.73 17.47 20.89
C PHE A 70 12.79 18.57 21.11
N ALA A 71 13.50 18.53 22.23
CA ALA A 71 14.59 19.47 22.53
C ALA A 71 15.85 19.29 21.65
N SER A 72 15.97 18.17 20.93
CA SER A 72 17.08 17.92 19.99
C SER A 72 16.85 18.52 18.60
N LEU A 73 15.61 18.92 18.30
CA LEU A 73 15.29 19.61 17.05
C LEU A 73 15.80 21.06 17.11
N PRO A 74 16.46 21.55 16.05
CA PRO A 74 16.83 22.96 15.98
C PRO A 74 15.57 23.82 15.99
N ALA A 75 15.68 25.02 16.58
CA ALA A 75 14.63 26.03 16.41
C ALA A 75 14.58 26.39 14.93
N GLU A 76 13.47 26.03 14.28
CA GLU A 76 13.18 26.43 12.91
C GLU A 76 12.33 27.70 12.96
N ASP A 77 12.74 28.71 12.19
CA ASP A 77 11.92 29.90 11.95
C ASP A 77 10.83 29.52 10.95
N TRP A 78 9.70 29.05 11.46
CA TRP A 78 8.50 28.84 10.65
C TRP A 78 7.78 30.20 10.48
N GLU A 79 7.80 30.77 9.26
CA GLU A 79 7.03 31.96 8.86
C GLU A 79 5.51 31.70 8.76
#